data_AF-A0A8X6YW13-F1
#
_entry.id   AF-A0A8X6YW13-F1
#
_cell.length_a   1.000
_cell.length_b   1.000
_cell.length_c   1.000
_cell.angle_alpha   90.00
_cell.angle_beta   90.00
_cell.angle_gamma   90.00
#
_symmetry.space_group_name_H-M   'P 1'
#
loop_
_entity.id
_entity.type
_entity.pdbx_description
1 polymer ?
#
loop_
_entity_poly.entity_id
_entity_poly.type
_entity_poly.pdbx_seq_one_letter_code
_entity_poly.pdbx_strand_id
1 'polypeptide(L)'
;MTTKTDTDMHVSYEDQQKINKFARHNARLDDIIEELKSKENELQALEDAESDLMLLEDQDKVQFRVGDVFVFVSTEDAQQMVEERKENVSVEAQALRSQQAANLNKLCFQ
;
A
#
# COMPACT_ATOMS: atom_id res chain seq x y z
N MET A 1 -11.12 -4.47 -56.83
CA MET A 1 -11.63 -5.35 -55.76
C MET A 1 -10.64 -5.34 -54.61
N THR A 2 -10.94 -4.61 -53.53
CA THR A 2 -10.31 -4.80 -52.22
C THR A 2 -11.36 -4.48 -51.16
N THR A 3 -12.20 -5.47 -50.89
CA THR A 3 -13.10 -5.50 -49.74
C THR A 3 -12.39 -6.18 -48.58
N LYS A 4 -12.22 -5.46 -47.47
CA LYS A 4 -12.26 -6.00 -46.09
C LYS A 4 -12.34 -4.82 -45.14
N THR A 5 -13.59 -4.34 -44.99
CA THR A 5 -14.16 -3.78 -43.76
C THR A 5 -13.17 -3.24 -42.75
N ASP A 6 -12.87 -1.95 -42.85
CA ASP A 6 -12.67 -1.11 -41.67
C ASP A 6 -13.84 -1.40 -40.74
N THR A 7 -13.61 -2.26 -39.76
CA THR A 7 -14.53 -2.37 -38.64
C THR A 7 -14.18 -1.19 -37.76
N ASP A 8 -14.53 -0.01 -38.26
CA ASP A 8 -14.43 1.25 -37.55
C ASP A 8 -15.32 1.05 -36.31
N MET A 9 -14.71 0.62 -35.21
CA MET A 9 -15.39 0.33 -33.96
C MET A 9 -16.04 1.64 -33.54
N HIS A 10 -17.33 1.76 -33.85
CA HIS A 10 -18.11 2.92 -33.47
C HIS A 10 -18.34 2.81 -31.96
N VAL A 11 -17.42 3.38 -31.18
CA VAL A 11 -17.53 3.47 -29.72
C VAL A 11 -18.74 4.34 -29.43
N SER A 12 -19.80 3.74 -28.89
CA SER A 12 -21.00 4.50 -28.55
C SER A 12 -20.72 5.45 -27.39
N TYR A 13 -21.57 6.46 -27.20
CA TYR A 13 -21.49 7.33 -26.03
C TYR A 13 -21.57 6.54 -24.72
N GLU A 14 -22.40 5.48 -24.67
CA GLU A 14 -22.51 4.58 -23.53
C GLU A 14 -21.21 3.80 -23.27
N ASP A 15 -20.54 3.34 -24.33
CA ASP A 15 -19.25 2.66 -24.22
C ASP A 15 -18.16 3.61 -23.73
N GLN A 16 -18.13 4.86 -24.20
CA GLN A 16 -17.19 5.86 -23.72
C GLN A 16 -17.39 6.16 -22.23
N GLN A 17 -18.64 6.19 -21.76
CA GLN A 17 -18.93 6.34 -20.33
C GLN A 17 -18.40 5.16 -19.50
N LYS A 18 -18.56 3.93 -20.00
CA LYS A 18 -18.00 2.72 -19.37
C LYS A 18 -16.48 2.73 -19.36
N ILE A 19 -15.85 3.08 -20.48
CA ILE A 19 -14.38 3.21 -20.60
C ILE A 19 -13.85 4.22 -19.58
N ASN A 20 -14.45 5.41 -19.50
CA ASN A 20 -14.03 6.43 -18.54
C ASN A 20 -14.22 5.98 -17.09
N LYS A 21 -15.28 5.21 -16.80
CA LYS A 21 -15.52 4.67 -15.47
C LYS A 21 -14.49 3.59 -15.10
N PHE A 22 -14.19 2.70 -16.03
CA PHE A 22 -13.13 1.70 -15.89
C PHE A 22 -11.77 2.34 -15.64
N ALA A 23 -11.38 3.32 -16.46
CA ALA A 23 -10.10 4.02 -16.32
C ALA A 23 -9.93 4.66 -14.93
N ARG A 24 -10.98 5.30 -14.40
CA ARG A 24 -10.96 5.87 -13.03
C ARG A 24 -10.85 4.80 -11.95
N HIS A 25 -11.55 3.67 -12.10
CA HIS A 25 -11.48 2.58 -11.13
C HIS A 25 -10.13 1.87 -11.16
N ASN A 26 -9.55 1.69 -12.34
CA ASN A 26 -8.23 1.10 -12.51
C ASN A 26 -7.14 1.99 -11.90
N ALA A 27 -7.13 3.29 -12.22
CA ALA A 27 -6.17 4.24 -11.64
C ALA A 27 -6.19 4.21 -10.10
N ARG A 28 -7.40 4.23 -9.51
CA ARG A 28 -7.54 4.13 -8.05
C ARG A 28 -7.06 2.77 -7.50
N LEU A 29 -7.25 1.69 -8.25
CA LEU A 29 -6.77 0.37 -7.84
C LEU A 29 -5.24 0.33 -7.87
N ASP A 30 -4.63 0.89 -8.90
CA ASP A 30 -3.17 1.01 -9.02
C ASP A 30 -2.59 1.81 -7.85
N ASP A 31 -3.19 2.97 -7.51
CA ASP A 31 -2.79 3.78 -6.36
C ASP A 31 -2.81 2.97 -5.04
N ILE A 32 -3.89 2.18 -4.81
CA ILE A 32 -4.02 1.34 -3.61
C ILE A 32 -2.99 0.21 -3.61
N ILE A 33 -2.65 -0.36 -4.76
CA ILE A 33 -1.63 -1.41 -4.89
C ILE A 33 -0.25 -0.83 -4.54
N GLU A 34 0.07 0.36 -5.03
CA GLU A 34 1.32 1.05 -4.70
C GLU A 34 1.40 1.38 -3.21
N GLU A 35 0.32 1.88 -2.61
CA GLU A 35 0.26 2.18 -1.18
C GLU A 35 0.42 0.91 -0.33
N LEU A 36 -0.25 -0.19 -0.70
CA LEU A 36 -0.09 -1.50 -0.04
C LEU A 36 1.36 -1.97 -0.09
N LYS A 37 2.00 -1.87 -1.25
CA LYS A 37 3.41 -2.24 -1.41
C LYS A 37 4.31 -1.38 -0.52
N SER A 38 4.02 -0.08 -0.39
CA SER A 38 4.75 0.79 0.53
C SER A 38 4.58 0.36 1.99
N LYS A 39 3.37 -0.06 2.39
CA LYS A 39 3.09 -0.54 3.75
C LYS A 39 3.76 -1.88 4.05
N GLU A 40 3.78 -2.80 3.07
CA GLU A 40 4.52 -4.07 3.18
C GLU A 40 6.03 -3.83 3.33
N ASN A 41 6.60 -2.89 2.58
CA ASN A 41 8.01 -2.49 2.74
C ASN A 41 8.28 -1.85 4.11
N GLU A 42 7.36 -1.01 4.62
CA GLU A 42 7.47 -0.40 5.95
C GLU A 42 7.45 -1.48 7.04
N LEU A 43 6.57 -2.49 6.94
CA LEU A 43 6.54 -3.63 7.86
C LEU A 43 7.84 -4.42 7.85
N GLN A 44 8.35 -4.76 6.66
CA GLN A 44 9.63 -5.48 6.56
C GLN A 44 10.77 -4.67 7.19
N ALA A 45 10.83 -3.36 6.94
CA ALA A 45 11.86 -2.50 7.54
C ALA A 45 11.75 -2.44 9.07
N LEU A 46 10.53 -2.51 9.63
CA LEU A 46 10.32 -2.57 11.08
C LEU A 46 10.70 -3.93 11.66
N GLU A 47 10.45 -5.04 10.96
CA GLU A 47 10.89 -6.38 11.36
C GLU A 47 12.42 -6.53 11.35
N ASP A 48 13.07 -5.95 10.33
CA ASP A 48 14.53 -5.89 10.24
C ASP A 48 15.09 -5.06 11.41
N ALA A 49 14.50 -3.89 11.70
CA ALA A 49 14.90 -3.04 12.82
C ALA A 49 14.67 -3.72 14.18
N GLU A 50 13.57 -4.44 14.35
CA GLU A 50 13.31 -5.24 15.56
C GLU A 50 14.39 -6.30 15.76
N SER A 51 14.75 -7.01 14.69
CA SER A 51 15.80 -8.03 14.72
C SER A 51 17.15 -7.44 15.10
N ASP A 52 17.49 -6.26 14.57
CA ASP A 52 18.70 -5.53 14.93
C ASP A 52 18.69 -5.07 16.40
N LEU A 53 17.54 -4.61 16.91
CA LEU A 53 17.38 -4.22 18.31
C LEU A 53 17.60 -5.39 19.27
N MET A 54 17.21 -6.61 18.89
CA MET A 54 17.43 -7.82 19.71
C MET A 54 18.91 -8.20 19.83
N LEU A 55 19.79 -7.67 18.99
CA LEU A 55 21.24 -7.91 19.07
C LEU A 55 21.97 -6.95 20.03
N LEU A 56 21.28 -5.92 20.51
CA LEU A 56 21.84 -4.92 21.42
C LEU A 56 21.71 -5.38 22.88
N GLU A 57 22.58 -4.87 23.74
CA GLU A 57 22.49 -5.13 25.19
C GLU A 57 21.47 -4.17 25.82
N ASP A 58 20.73 -4.62 26.84
CA ASP A 58 19.63 -3.87 27.48
C ASP A 58 20.02 -2.50 28.09
N GLN A 59 21.32 -2.23 28.23
CA GLN A 59 21.84 -0.95 28.75
C GLN A 59 22.16 0.07 27.66
N ASP A 60 22.04 -0.29 26.38
CA ASP A 60 22.29 0.61 25.27
C ASP A 60 21.12 1.57 25.02
N LYS A 61 21.45 2.76 24.51
CA LYS A 61 20.45 3.72 24.02
C LYS A 61 20.50 3.79 22.51
N VAL A 62 19.34 3.72 21.90
CA VAL A 62 19.19 3.79 20.44
C VAL A 62 18.55 5.10 20.03
N GLN A 63 18.92 5.59 18.84
CA GLN A 63 18.30 6.76 18.25
C GLN A 63 17.04 6.33 17.50
N PHE A 64 15.88 6.65 18.05
CA PHE A 64 14.60 6.42 17.39
C PHE A 64 14.16 7.67 16.64
N ARG A 65 13.73 7.50 15.38
CA ARG A 65 13.26 8.62 14.54
C ARG A 65 11.76 8.80 14.66
N VAL A 66 11.32 9.96 15.13
CA VAL A 66 9.91 10.37 15.17
C VAL A 66 9.72 11.56 14.23
N GLY A 67 9.10 11.34 13.07
CA GLY A 67 9.02 12.35 12.02
C GLY A 67 10.42 12.75 11.53
N ASP A 68 10.78 14.02 11.73
CA ASP A 68 12.06 14.59 11.29
C ASP A 68 13.11 14.72 12.42
N VAL A 69 12.79 14.25 13.63
CA VAL A 69 13.70 14.34 14.79
C VAL A 69 14.13 12.97 15.28
N PHE A 70 15.32 12.90 15.88
CA PHE A 70 15.85 11.71 16.54
C PHE A 70 15.84 11.90 18.06
N VAL A 71 15.37 10.89 18.77
CA VAL A 71 15.35 10.84 20.23
C VAL A 71 16.10 9.62 20.72
N PHE A 72 16.85 9.76 21.81
CA PHE A 72 17.48 8.62 22.47
C PHE A 72 16.48 7.93 23.38
N VAL A 73 16.23 6.65 23.12
CA VAL A 73 15.34 5.79 23.90
C VAL A 73 16.11 4.55 24.35
N SER A 74 15.63 3.88 25.39
CA SER A 74 16.16 2.56 25.77
C SER A 74 15.84 1.53 24.68
N THR A 75 16.56 0.41 24.68
CA THR A 75 16.23 -0.73 23.82
C THR A 75 14.82 -1.27 24.08
N GLU A 76 14.38 -1.34 25.34
CA GLU A 76 13.02 -1.74 25.73
C GLU A 76 11.96 -0.81 25.15
N ASP A 77 12.13 0.51 25.30
CA ASP A 77 11.20 1.50 24.77
C ASP A 77 11.18 1.44 23.23
N ALA A 78 12.35 1.27 22.60
CA ALA A 78 12.45 1.14 21.15
C ALA A 78 11.72 -0.10 20.63
N GLN A 79 11.83 -1.24 21.32
CA GLN A 79 11.11 -2.46 20.98
C GLN A 79 9.60 -2.24 21.05
N GLN A 80 9.11 -1.62 22.13
CA GLN A 80 7.69 -1.31 22.28
C GLN A 80 7.20 -0.36 21.18
N MET A 81 7.96 0.67 20.85
CA MET A 81 7.61 1.62 19.79
C MET A 81 7.60 0.97 18.40
N VAL A 82 8.53 0.06 18.12
CA VAL A 82 8.55 -0.72 16.88
C VAL A 82 7.32 -1.63 16.80
N GLU A 83 6.97 -2.32 17.89
CA GLU A 83 5.80 -3.19 17.94
C GLU A 83 4.50 -2.41 17.72
N GLU A 84 4.32 -1.28 18.41
CA GLU A 84 3.17 -0.39 18.21
C GLU A 84 3.10 0.12 16.76
N ARG A 85 4.25 0.46 16.16
CA ARG A 85 4.28 0.90 14.76
C ARG A 85 3.90 -0.23 13.81
N LYS A 86 4.38 -1.46 14.03
CA LYS A 86 4.01 -2.64 13.24
C LYS A 86 2.51 -2.90 13.29
N GLU A 87 1.90 -2.84 14.48
CA GLU A 87 0.47 -3.05 14.64
C GLU A 87 -0.34 -1.98 13.87
N ASN A 88 0.03 -0.71 14.00
CA ASN A 88 -0.62 0.38 13.27
C ASN A 88 -0.53 0.21 11.74
N VAL A 89 0.67 -0.10 11.22
CA VAL A 89 0.88 -0.31 9.78
C VAL A 89 0.11 -1.55 9.29
N SER A 90 0.04 -2.61 10.11
CA SER A 90 -0.74 -3.82 9.79
C SER A 90 -2.25 -3.53 9.68
N VAL A 91 -2.80 -2.74 10.61
CA VAL A 91 -4.21 -2.31 10.55
C VAL A 91 -4.47 -1.44 9.31
N GLU A 92 -3.60 -0.49 9.01
CA GLU A 92 -3.69 0.34 7.79
C GLU A 92 -3.64 -0.52 6.52
N ALA A 93 -2.71 -1.49 6.45
CA ALA A 93 -2.61 -2.42 5.34
C ALA A 93 -3.87 -3.28 5.19
N GLN A 94 -4.46 -3.75 6.29
CA GLN A 94 -5.70 -4.53 6.24
C GLN A 94 -6.89 -3.69 5.74
N ALA A 95 -6.97 -2.42 6.14
CA ALA A 95 -7.97 -1.49 5.62
C ALA A 95 -7.80 -1.27 4.11
N LEU A 96 -6.56 -1.07 3.63
CA LEU A 96 -6.25 -0.91 2.22
C LEU A 96 -6.56 -2.18 1.41
N ARG A 97 -6.24 -3.38 1.92
CA ARG A 97 -6.63 -4.67 1.29
C ARG A 97 -8.15 -4.80 1.16
N SER A 98 -8.89 -4.37 2.18
CA SER A 98 -10.36 -4.38 2.15
C SER A 98 -10.90 -3.43 1.07
N GLN A 99 -10.28 -2.25 0.94
CA GLN A 99 -10.63 -1.28 -0.10
C GLN A 99 -10.26 -1.78 -1.51
N GLN A 100 -9.10 -2.45 -1.65
CA GLN A 100 -8.66 -3.10 -2.88
C GLN A 100 -9.69 -4.13 -3.34
N ALA A 101 -10.12 -5.03 -2.45
CA ALA A 101 -11.13 -6.05 -2.76
C ALA A 101 -12.48 -5.42 -3.17
N ALA A 102 -12.91 -4.35 -2.49
CA ALA A 102 -14.13 -3.63 -2.85
C ALA A 102 -14.04 -2.96 -4.23
N ASN A 103 -12.86 -2.45 -4.61
CA ASN A 103 -12.63 -1.85 -5.93
C ASN A 103 -12.51 -2.90 -7.03
N LEU A 104 -11.86 -4.04 -6.76
CA LEU A 104 -11.80 -5.17 -7.68
C LEU A 104 -13.20 -5.69 -8.01
N ASN A 105 -14.06 -5.86 -6.99
CA ASN A 105 -15.46 -6.24 -7.20
C ASN A 105 -16.19 -5.24 -8.10
N LYS A 106 -15.98 -3.93 -7.93
CA LYS A 106 -16.59 -2.93 -8.81
C LYS A 106 -16.07 -3.00 -10.24
N LEU A 107 -14.82 -3.41 -10.45
CA LEU A 107 -14.22 -3.58 -11.78
C LEU A 107 -14.70 -4.86 -12.48
N CYS A 108 -14.88 -5.95 -11.73
CA CYS A 108 -15.27 -7.26 -12.27
C CYS A 108 -16.79 -7.42 -12.51
N PHE A 109 -17.63 -6.65 -11.83
CA PHE A 109 -19.10 -6.78 -11.89
C PHE A 109 -19.81 -5.61 -12.61
N GLN A 110 -19.12 -4.88 -13.48
CA GLN A 110 -19.67 -3.83 -14.36
C GLN A 110 -19.43 -4.13 -15.84
#